data_AF-A0A8J8H5G1-F1
#
_entry.id   AF-A0A8J8H5G1-F1
#
_cell.length_a   1.000
_cell.length_b   1.000
_cell.length_c   1.000
_cell.angle_alpha   90.00
_cell.angle_beta   90.00
_cell.angle_gamma   90.00
#
_symmetry.space_group_name_H-M   'P 1'
#
loop_
_entity.id
_entity.type
_entity.pdbx_description
1 polymer ?
#
loop_
_entity_poly.entity_id
_entity_poly.type
_entity_poly.pdbx_seq_one_letter_code
_entity_poly.pdbx_strand_id
1 'polypeptide(L)'
;MSVRLIGANPGMTVRDGDRLLAFASVWRVDWSERGAGLALVLWHAGTTRVVTGSPELGRWLAEEFTRHFPEVRGEQWPDPAVVDAPVAWEQDLGVGLRASAADVTVEITGPKDRRLVRDEAFDLGGVPHLLSTVYLPCVSGTLTVGGSSVTGQTHAYLADAEVWCAQSATR
;
A
#
# COMPACT_ATOMS: atom_id res chain seq x y z
N MET A 1 -16.44 -17.98 0.89
CA MET A 1 -15.48 -16.88 0.70
C MET A 1 -16.22 -15.58 0.99
N SER A 2 -15.65 -14.70 1.80
CA SER A 2 -16.26 -13.40 2.15
C SER A 2 -15.31 -12.26 1.79
N VAL A 3 -15.83 -11.20 1.15
CA VAL A 3 -15.04 -10.01 0.82
C VAL A 3 -14.66 -9.30 2.12
N ARG A 4 -13.38 -8.91 2.25
CA ARG A 4 -12.83 -8.14 3.38
C ARG A 4 -12.58 -6.68 3.01
N LEU A 5 -12.11 -6.44 1.79
CA LEU A 5 -11.72 -5.12 1.30
C LEU A 5 -11.91 -5.04 -0.21
N ILE A 6 -12.41 -3.89 -0.67
CA ILE A 6 -12.45 -3.47 -2.07
C ILE A 6 -11.78 -2.10 -2.17
N GLY A 7 -10.89 -1.90 -3.14
CA GLY A 7 -10.19 -0.63 -3.28
C GLY A 7 -9.07 -0.59 -4.31
N ALA A 8 -8.02 0.15 -3.97
CA ALA A 8 -6.78 0.30 -4.72
C ALA A 8 -5.60 0.39 -3.76
N ASN A 9 -4.46 -0.19 -4.15
CA ASN A 9 -3.19 -0.14 -3.41
C ASN A 9 -1.98 0.19 -4.29
N PRO A 10 -1.85 1.38 -4.89
CA PRO A 10 -0.58 1.80 -5.45
C PRO A 10 0.52 1.80 -4.38
N GLY A 11 1.71 1.37 -4.79
CA GLY A 11 2.83 1.27 -3.87
C GLY A 11 4.17 1.50 -4.55
N MET A 12 5.17 1.82 -3.73
CA MET A 12 6.54 1.91 -4.19
C MET A 12 7.54 1.58 -3.09
N THR A 13 8.65 0.97 -3.48
CA THR A 13 9.84 0.80 -2.64
C THR A 13 10.96 1.71 -3.10
N VAL A 14 11.77 2.18 -2.16
CA VAL A 14 13.07 2.82 -2.39
C VAL A 14 14.15 1.94 -1.78
N ARG A 15 15.17 1.57 -2.55
CA ARG A 15 16.24 0.66 -2.14
C ARG A 15 17.63 1.23 -2.42
N ASP A 16 18.60 0.82 -1.61
CA ASP A 16 20.04 0.99 -1.85
C ASP A 16 20.68 -0.41 -1.92
N GLY A 17 20.86 -0.91 -3.14
CA GLY A 17 21.14 -2.33 -3.37
C GLY A 17 20.00 -3.20 -2.83
N ASP A 18 20.33 -4.17 -1.97
CA ASP A 18 19.35 -5.06 -1.34
C ASP A 18 18.65 -4.44 -0.12
N ARG A 19 19.18 -3.32 0.40
CA ARG A 19 18.63 -2.68 1.59
C ARG A 19 17.38 -1.88 1.25
N LEU A 20 16.27 -2.17 1.94
CA LEU A 20 15.08 -1.32 1.88
C LEU A 20 15.33 -0.02 2.65
N LEU A 21 15.14 1.11 1.97
CA LEU A 21 15.19 2.44 2.59
C LEU A 21 13.79 2.89 3.00
N ALA A 22 12.80 2.68 2.12
CA ALA A 22 11.42 2.99 2.38
C ALA A 22 10.46 2.12 1.56
N PHE A 23 9.25 1.96 2.08
CA PHE A 23 8.09 1.46 1.35
C PHE A 23 6.88 2.34 1.64
N ALA A 24 6.22 2.82 0.60
CA ALA A 24 4.96 3.54 0.69
C ALA A 24 3.87 2.72 0.01
N SER A 25 2.77 2.50 0.73
CA SER A 25 1.56 1.82 0.26
C SER A 25 0.39 2.76 0.47
N VAL A 26 -0.20 3.23 -0.62
CA VAL A 26 -1.28 4.23 -0.59
C VAL A 26 -2.58 3.51 -0.88
N TRP A 27 -3.53 3.63 0.04
CA TRP A 27 -4.80 2.92 0.00
C TRP A 27 -5.93 3.87 -0.35
N ARG A 28 -6.71 3.48 -1.36
CA ARG A 28 -8.11 3.91 -1.51
C ARG A 28 -8.98 2.73 -1.19
N VAL A 29 -9.69 2.79 -0.06
CA VAL A 29 -10.63 1.75 0.35
C VAL A 29 -12.02 2.23 0.01
N ASP A 30 -12.63 1.59 -0.99
CA ASP A 30 -13.99 1.88 -1.44
C ASP A 30 -15.00 1.18 -0.52
N TRP A 31 -14.65 0.01 0.01
CA TRP A 31 -15.40 -0.70 1.05
C TRP A 31 -14.49 -1.64 1.86
N SER A 32 -14.72 -1.77 3.17
CA SER A 32 -14.10 -2.83 3.99
C SER A 32 -14.87 -3.13 5.26
N GLU A 33 -14.48 -4.19 5.96
CA GLU A 33 -14.93 -4.54 7.32
C GLU A 33 -14.69 -3.42 8.35
N ARG A 34 -13.77 -2.49 8.07
CA ARG A 34 -13.37 -1.35 8.94
C ARG A 34 -13.76 0.00 8.36
N GLY A 35 -14.70 0.02 7.42
CA GLY A 35 -15.15 1.24 6.75
C GLY A 35 -14.34 1.60 5.51
N ALA A 36 -14.72 2.69 4.86
CA ALA A 36 -14.09 3.22 3.66
C ALA A 36 -13.21 4.43 3.99
N GLY A 37 -12.24 4.73 3.13
CA GLY A 37 -11.38 5.90 3.33
C GLY A 37 -10.04 5.80 2.60
N LEU A 38 -9.23 6.84 2.79
CA LEU A 38 -7.87 6.91 2.27
C LEU A 38 -6.87 6.71 3.41
N ALA A 39 -5.78 6.01 3.13
CA ALA A 39 -4.67 5.88 4.06
C ALA A 39 -3.33 5.83 3.32
N LEU A 40 -2.28 6.39 3.92
CA LEU A 40 -0.91 6.23 3.48
C LEU A 40 -0.15 5.46 4.56
N VAL A 41 0.24 4.22 4.26
CA VAL A 41 1.09 3.40 5.12
C VAL A 41 2.54 3.54 4.64
N LEU A 42 3.41 4.00 5.53
CA LEU A 42 4.82 4.24 5.25
C LEU A 42 5.67 3.41 6.21
N TRP A 43 6.55 2.59 5.65
CA TRP A 43 7.73 2.12 6.34
C TRP A 43 8.92 2.94 5.89
N HIS A 44 9.66 3.54 6.81
CA HIS A 44 10.86 4.34 6.49
C HIS A 44 11.84 4.29 7.66
N ALA A 45 13.10 3.96 7.35
CA ALA A 45 14.19 3.91 8.33
C ALA A 45 13.86 3.09 9.60
N GLY A 46 13.21 1.93 9.43
CA GLY A 46 12.85 1.03 10.53
C GLY A 46 11.64 1.47 11.36
N THR A 47 10.92 2.51 10.93
CA THR A 47 9.70 2.99 11.57
C THR A 47 8.49 2.79 10.67
N THR A 48 7.35 2.46 11.27
CA THR A 48 6.07 2.34 10.58
C THR A 48 5.17 3.52 10.98
N ARG A 49 4.60 4.20 10.00
CA ARG A 49 3.67 5.31 10.18
C ARG A 49 2.46 5.12 9.26
N VAL A 50 1.28 5.49 9.75
CA VAL A 50 0.06 5.55 8.94
C VAL A 50 -0.53 6.95 9.04
N VAL A 51 -0.80 7.58 7.91
CA VAL A 51 -1.52 8.85 7.85
C VAL A 51 -2.90 8.62 7.25
N THR A 52 -3.96 8.97 7.97
CA THR A 52 -5.33 8.73 7.54
C THR A 52 -6.32 9.59 8.32
N GLY A 53 -7.48 9.91 7.73
CA GLY A 53 -8.63 10.47 8.45
C GLY A 53 -9.50 9.41 9.14
N SER A 54 -9.10 8.14 9.11
CA SER A 54 -9.82 7.02 9.72
C SER A 54 -8.85 6.11 10.50
N PRO A 55 -8.50 6.47 11.75
CA PRO A 55 -7.44 5.79 12.50
C PRO A 55 -7.61 4.27 12.67
N GLU A 56 -8.84 3.78 12.84
CA GLU A 56 -9.12 2.33 12.92
C GLU A 56 -8.78 1.63 11.60
N LEU A 57 -9.28 2.17 10.47
CA LEU A 57 -8.98 1.66 9.13
C LEU A 57 -7.48 1.67 8.85
N GLY A 58 -6.79 2.79 9.12
CA GLY A 58 -5.37 2.91 8.86
C GLY A 58 -4.52 1.92 9.66
N ARG A 59 -4.82 1.75 10.96
CA ARG A 59 -4.13 0.75 11.78
C ARG A 59 -4.36 -0.66 11.23
N TRP A 60 -5.60 -0.99 10.91
CA TRP A 60 -5.96 -2.29 10.35
C TRP A 60 -5.24 -2.58 9.03
N LEU A 61 -5.16 -1.62 8.11
CA LEU A 61 -4.43 -1.77 6.85
C LEU A 61 -2.92 -2.02 7.05
N ALA A 62 -2.31 -1.35 8.03
CA ALA A 62 -0.89 -1.55 8.33
C ALA A 62 -0.63 -2.92 8.99
N GLU A 63 -1.49 -3.33 9.92
CA GLU A 63 -1.31 -4.52 10.74
C GLU A 63 -1.80 -5.81 10.09
N GLU A 64 -2.85 -5.78 9.27
CA GLU A 64 -3.46 -7.01 8.74
C GLU A 64 -3.08 -7.26 7.27
N PHE A 65 -2.61 -6.24 6.55
CA PHE A 65 -2.26 -6.35 5.14
C PHE A 65 -0.81 -5.96 4.89
N THR A 66 -0.49 -4.67 5.06
CA THR A 66 0.74 -4.08 4.52
C THR A 66 2.01 -4.72 5.10
N ARG A 67 2.02 -5.07 6.40
CA ARG A 67 3.15 -5.75 7.04
C ARG A 67 3.50 -7.14 6.45
N HIS A 68 2.56 -7.75 5.72
CA HIS A 68 2.70 -9.09 5.15
C HIS A 68 3.07 -9.06 3.68
N PHE A 69 3.14 -7.87 3.08
CA PHE A 69 3.45 -7.71 1.68
C PHE A 69 4.91 -8.09 1.36
N PRO A 70 5.19 -8.71 0.20
CA PRO A 70 6.54 -9.07 -0.23
C PRO A 70 7.53 -7.89 -0.20
N GLU A 71 7.06 -6.68 -0.45
CA GLU A 71 7.83 -5.44 -0.53
C GLU A 71 8.63 -5.15 0.75
N VAL A 72 8.10 -5.55 1.90
CA VAL A 72 8.64 -5.30 3.24
C VAL A 72 9.02 -6.58 3.98
N ARG A 73 9.04 -7.71 3.27
CA ARG A 73 9.40 -9.00 3.86
C ARG A 73 10.82 -8.95 4.44
N GLY A 74 10.94 -9.40 5.69
CA GLY A 74 12.21 -9.45 6.41
C GLY A 74 12.54 -8.17 7.20
N GLU A 75 11.78 -7.09 7.00
CA GLU A 75 11.94 -5.87 7.78
C GLU A 75 11.22 -5.98 9.13
N GLN A 76 11.74 -5.26 10.12
CA GLN A 76 11.02 -5.06 11.37
C GLN A 76 9.81 -4.18 11.10
N TRP A 77 8.66 -4.60 11.62
CA TRP A 77 7.40 -3.86 11.54
C TRP A 77 6.94 -3.47 12.94
N PRO A 78 7.47 -2.36 13.52
CA PRO A 78 7.00 -1.87 14.80
C PRO A 78 5.54 -1.42 14.72
N ASP A 79 4.90 -1.27 15.88
CA ASP A 79 3.54 -0.75 15.99
C ASP A 79 3.41 0.57 15.22
N PRO A 80 2.44 0.69 14.30
CA PRO A 80 2.32 1.86 13.45
C PRO A 80 1.94 3.10 14.26
N ALA A 81 2.74 4.16 14.13
CA ALA A 81 2.34 5.49 14.60
C ALA A 81 1.22 6.01 13.69
N VAL A 82 0.00 6.13 14.22
CA VAL A 82 -1.15 6.63 13.47
C VAL A 82 -1.24 8.15 13.62
N VAL A 83 -1.22 8.85 12.49
CA VAL A 83 -1.38 10.30 12.37
C VAL A 83 -2.75 10.58 11.77
N ASP A 84 -3.60 11.25 12.53
CA ASP A 84 -4.92 11.69 12.07
C ASP A 84 -4.78 12.93 11.18
N ALA A 85 -4.82 12.71 9.87
CA ALA A 85 -4.75 13.76 8.86
C ALA A 85 -5.34 13.27 7.53
N PRO A 86 -5.95 14.16 6.72
CA PRO A 86 -6.48 13.79 5.43
C PRO A 86 -5.36 13.37 4.46
N VAL A 87 -5.70 12.46 3.56
CA VAL A 87 -4.86 12.04 2.43
C VAL A 87 -5.47 12.65 1.17
N ALA A 88 -4.69 13.44 0.43
CA ALA A 88 -5.05 13.85 -0.91
C ALA A 88 -4.66 12.75 -1.90
N TRP A 89 -5.53 12.47 -2.87
CA TRP A 89 -5.39 11.39 -3.84
C TRP A 89 -5.78 11.87 -5.24
N GLU A 90 -4.86 11.76 -6.18
CA GLU A 90 -5.09 12.04 -7.60
C GLU A 90 -4.51 10.87 -8.40
N GLN A 91 -5.37 10.08 -9.03
CA GLN A 91 -4.96 8.91 -9.80
C GLN A 91 -5.61 8.89 -11.17
N ASP A 92 -4.80 8.57 -12.18
CA ASP A 92 -5.23 8.24 -13.52
C ASP A 92 -4.42 7.01 -13.98
N LEU A 93 -5.10 5.93 -14.38
CA LEU A 93 -4.44 4.66 -14.76
C LEU A 93 -3.64 4.74 -16.08
N GLY A 94 -3.75 5.84 -16.82
CA GLY A 94 -2.93 6.21 -17.97
C GLY A 94 -1.70 7.04 -17.59
N VAL A 95 -1.75 7.82 -16.52
CA VAL A 95 -0.70 8.77 -16.12
C VAL A 95 0.10 8.31 -14.91
N GLY A 96 -0.57 7.96 -13.81
CA GLY A 96 0.07 7.73 -12.52
C GLY A 96 -0.81 7.98 -11.30
N LEU A 97 -0.15 8.12 -10.15
CA LEU A 97 -0.71 8.54 -8.86
C LEU A 97 0.12 9.71 -8.31
N ARG A 98 -0.56 10.71 -7.76
CA ARG A 98 -0.02 11.63 -6.75
C ARG A 98 -0.84 11.50 -5.48
N ALA A 99 -0.17 11.21 -4.37
CA ALA A 99 -0.78 11.19 -3.05
C ALA A 99 0.06 12.01 -2.07
N SER A 100 -0.60 12.77 -1.20
CA SER A 100 0.08 13.55 -0.16
C SER A 100 -0.71 13.51 1.14
N ALA A 101 -0.01 13.31 2.25
CA ALA A 101 -0.60 13.25 3.58
C ALA A 101 0.42 13.69 4.63
N ALA A 102 0.05 14.63 5.49
CA ALA A 102 0.96 15.28 6.44
C ALA A 102 2.25 15.75 5.75
N ASP A 103 3.41 15.22 6.15
CA ASP A 103 4.74 15.52 5.62
C ASP A 103 5.21 14.54 4.54
N VAL A 104 4.33 13.67 4.03
CA VAL A 104 4.65 12.63 3.04
C VAL A 104 4.02 12.96 1.69
N THR A 105 4.79 12.82 0.63
CA THR A 105 4.29 12.85 -0.75
C THR A 105 4.82 11.66 -1.53
N VAL A 106 3.92 10.97 -2.24
CA VAL A 106 4.20 9.84 -3.13
C VAL A 106 3.75 10.23 -4.53
N GLU A 107 4.66 10.16 -5.48
CA GLU A 107 4.36 10.32 -6.91
C GLU A 107 4.80 9.07 -7.65
N ILE A 108 3.89 8.47 -8.43
CA ILE A 108 4.15 7.28 -9.25
C ILE A 108 3.71 7.60 -10.66
N THR A 109 4.57 7.38 -11.66
CA THR A 109 4.29 7.80 -13.04
C THR A 109 4.73 6.78 -14.08
N GLY A 110 4.12 6.87 -15.26
CA GLY A 110 4.44 6.06 -16.42
C GLY A 110 4.06 4.57 -16.26
N PRO A 111 2.77 4.22 -16.17
CA PRO A 111 2.34 2.83 -16.27
C PRO A 111 2.87 2.18 -17.57
N LYS A 112 3.55 1.04 -17.44
CA LYS A 112 4.19 0.32 -18.57
C LYS A 112 3.29 -0.74 -19.19
N ASP A 113 2.43 -1.35 -18.38
CA ASP A 113 1.57 -2.47 -18.76
C ASP A 113 0.36 -2.53 -17.80
N ARG A 114 -0.63 -3.37 -18.10
CA ARG A 114 -1.81 -3.61 -17.27
C ARG A 114 -2.16 -5.09 -17.31
N ARG A 115 -2.24 -5.72 -16.14
CA ARG A 115 -2.64 -7.13 -16.05
C ARG A 115 -3.53 -7.38 -14.84
N LEU A 116 -4.47 -8.31 -15.00
CA LEU A 116 -5.18 -8.89 -13.88
C LEU A 116 -4.21 -9.85 -13.16
N VAL A 117 -3.98 -9.59 -11.87
CA VAL A 117 -3.29 -10.48 -10.97
C VAL A 117 -4.33 -11.12 -10.07
N ARG A 118 -4.26 -12.44 -9.93
CA ARG A 118 -5.07 -13.21 -9.00
C ARG A 118 -4.15 -14.16 -8.24
N ASP A 119 -4.14 -14.03 -6.93
CA ASP A 119 -3.50 -14.96 -6.01
C ASP A 119 -4.59 -15.61 -5.16
N GLU A 120 -4.71 -16.93 -5.24
CA GLU A 120 -5.77 -17.66 -4.55
C GLU A 120 -5.43 -17.97 -3.09
N ALA A 121 -4.16 -17.79 -2.69
CA ALA A 121 -3.64 -18.13 -1.38
C ALA A 121 -2.57 -17.12 -0.91
N PHE A 122 -2.79 -15.83 -1.13
CA PHE A 122 -1.93 -14.77 -0.63
C PHE A 122 -1.87 -14.85 0.89
N ASP A 123 -0.67 -14.97 1.44
CA ASP A 123 -0.48 -15.18 2.87
C ASP A 123 -0.51 -13.86 3.65
N LEU A 124 -1.52 -13.68 4.49
CA LEU A 124 -1.60 -12.60 5.48
C LEU A 124 -1.34 -13.20 6.87
N GLY A 125 -0.07 -13.30 7.24
CA GLY A 125 0.33 -13.70 8.60
C GLY A 125 0.06 -15.17 8.95
N GLY A 126 0.18 -16.07 7.98
CA GLY A 126 -0.16 -17.49 8.12
C GLY A 126 -1.60 -17.83 7.74
N VAL A 127 -2.40 -16.84 7.32
CA VAL A 127 -3.80 -17.02 6.91
C VAL A 127 -3.94 -16.75 5.42
N PRO A 128 -4.30 -17.77 4.61
CA PRO A 128 -4.47 -17.60 3.18
C PRO A 128 -5.71 -16.75 2.86
N HIS A 129 -5.51 -15.78 1.98
CA HIS A 129 -6.54 -14.91 1.43
C HIS A 129 -6.51 -14.97 -0.09
N LEU A 130 -7.66 -14.71 -0.70
CA LEU A 130 -7.68 -14.43 -2.13
C LEU A 130 -7.45 -12.94 -2.35
N LEU A 131 -6.52 -12.63 -3.25
CA LEU A 131 -6.28 -11.31 -3.80
C LEU A 131 -6.60 -11.32 -5.29
N SER A 132 -7.41 -10.37 -5.74
CA SER A 132 -7.56 -10.05 -7.16
C SER A 132 -7.32 -8.55 -7.34
N THR A 133 -6.46 -8.15 -8.27
CA THR A 133 -6.15 -6.73 -8.50
C THR A 133 -5.71 -6.48 -9.94
N VAL A 134 -5.99 -5.30 -10.47
CA VAL A 134 -5.39 -4.83 -11.72
C VAL A 134 -4.06 -4.18 -11.37
N TYR A 135 -2.97 -4.82 -11.78
CA TYR A 135 -1.61 -4.39 -11.49
C TYR A 135 -0.97 -3.69 -12.69
N LEU A 136 -0.37 -2.52 -12.45
CA LEU A 136 0.31 -1.72 -13.45
C LEU A 136 1.72 -1.36 -12.96
N PRO A 137 2.79 -2.00 -13.47
CA PRO A 137 4.15 -1.59 -13.13
C PRO A 137 4.44 -0.21 -13.72
N CYS A 138 5.12 0.66 -12.97
CA CYS A 138 5.40 2.05 -13.35
C CYS A 138 6.89 2.29 -13.61
N VAL A 139 7.19 3.30 -14.44
CA VAL A 139 8.56 3.67 -14.82
C VAL A 139 9.31 4.25 -13.62
N SER A 140 8.65 5.15 -12.88
CA SER A 140 9.27 5.84 -11.75
C SER A 140 8.31 6.03 -10.60
N GLY A 141 8.90 6.12 -9.41
CA GLY A 141 8.26 6.69 -8.23
C GLY A 141 9.20 7.63 -7.50
N THR A 142 8.64 8.64 -6.84
CA THR A 142 9.33 9.58 -5.95
C THR A 142 8.63 9.59 -4.60
N LEU A 143 9.42 9.48 -3.54
CA LEU A 143 8.95 9.58 -2.15
C LEU A 143 9.63 10.75 -1.46
N THR A 144 8.83 11.67 -0.93
CA THR A 144 9.30 12.78 -0.11
C THR A 144 8.76 12.63 1.30
N VAL A 145 9.62 12.78 2.31
CA VAL A 145 9.28 12.74 3.73
C VAL A 145 9.92 13.95 4.43
N GLY A 146 9.12 14.74 5.15
CA GLY A 146 9.63 15.94 5.82
C GLY A 146 10.27 16.96 4.87
N GLY A 147 9.80 17.02 3.62
CA GLY A 147 10.37 17.87 2.56
C GLY A 147 11.66 17.35 1.92
N SER A 148 12.16 16.17 2.34
CA SER A 148 13.37 15.55 1.78
C SER A 148 13.01 14.34 0.93
N SER A 149 13.61 14.25 -0.27
CA SER A 149 13.45 13.09 -1.14
C SER A 149 14.22 11.90 -0.58
N VAL A 150 13.55 10.74 -0.46
CA VAL A 150 14.20 9.48 -0.12
C VAL A 150 14.88 8.95 -1.39
N THR A 151 16.21 9.07 -1.43
CA THR A 151 16.99 8.77 -2.64
C THR A 151 17.43 7.32 -2.67
N GLY A 152 17.15 6.63 -3.79
CA GLY A 152 17.55 5.25 -4.05
C GLY A 152 16.95 4.73 -5.34
N GLN A 153 17.17 3.44 -5.64
CA GLN A 153 16.51 2.75 -6.73
C GLN A 153 15.04 2.56 -6.39
N THR A 154 14.15 2.90 -7.32
CA THR A 154 12.71 2.83 -7.09
C THR A 154 12.05 1.71 -7.89
N HIS A 155 11.11 1.04 -7.24
CA HIS A 155 10.19 0.10 -7.86
C HIS A 155 8.79 0.56 -7.49
N ALA A 156 7.98 0.93 -8.48
CA ALA A 156 6.68 1.54 -8.27
C ALA A 156 5.61 0.86 -9.11
N TYR A 157 4.39 0.85 -8.61
CA TYR A 157 3.24 0.27 -9.28
C TYR A 157 1.94 0.96 -8.88
N LEU A 158 0.95 0.89 -9.77
CA LEU A 158 -0.44 1.10 -9.40
C LEU A 158 -1.10 -0.27 -9.20
N ALA A 159 -1.96 -0.38 -8.20
CA ALA A 159 -2.90 -1.49 -8.06
C ALA A 159 -4.29 -0.88 -7.89
N ASP A 160 -5.27 -1.32 -8.67
CA ASP A 160 -6.65 -0.82 -8.66
C ASP A 160 -7.63 -1.97 -8.88
N ALA A 161 -8.92 -1.76 -8.61
CA ALA A 161 -9.94 -2.81 -8.55
C ALA A 161 -9.49 -4.00 -7.69
N GLU A 162 -8.83 -3.67 -6.58
CA GLU A 162 -8.28 -4.62 -5.63
C GLU A 162 -9.39 -5.18 -4.75
N VAL A 163 -9.50 -6.50 -4.71
CA VAL A 163 -10.50 -7.24 -3.93
C VAL A 163 -9.79 -8.30 -3.11
N TRP A 164 -9.96 -8.20 -1.80
CA TRP A 164 -9.48 -9.17 -0.83
C TRP A 164 -10.64 -9.99 -0.31
N CYS A 165 -10.47 -11.30 -0.27
CA CYS A 165 -11.45 -12.21 0.33
C CYS A 165 -10.81 -13.14 1.37
N ALA A 166 -11.49 -13.31 2.49
CA ALA A 166 -11.20 -14.39 3.42
C ALA A 166 -11.67 -15.72 2.82
N GLN A 167 -10.82 -16.74 2.92
CA GLN A 167 -11.27 -18.10 2.66
C GLN A 167 -12.25 -18.50 3.77
N SER A 168 -13.37 -19.14 3.40
CA SER A 168 -14.26 -19.69 4.42
C SER A 168 -13.54 -20.85 5.08
N ALA A 169 -13.53 -20.90 6.42
CA ALA A 169 -13.13 -22.11 7.12
C ALA A 169 -13.97 -23.28 6.58
N THR A 170 -13.30 -24.29 6.01
CA THR A 170 -13.93 -25.57 5.71
C THR A 170 -14.44 -26.12 7.03
N ARG A 171 -15.76 -26.19 7.19
CA ARG A 171 -16.38 -26.86 8.33
C ARG A 171 -16.16 -28.36 8.24
#